data_AF-A0A0N4TZ41-F1
#
_entry.id   AF-A0A0N4TZ41-F1
#
_cell.length_a   1.000
_cell.length_b   1.000
_cell.length_c   1.000
_cell.angle_alpha   90.00
_cell.angle_beta   90.00
_cell.angle_gamma   90.00
#
_symmetry.space_group_name_H-M   'P 1'
#
loop_
_entity.id
_entity.type
_entity.pdbx_description
1 polymer ?
#
loop_
_entity_poly.entity_id
_entity_poly.type
_entity_poly.pdbx_seq_one_letter_code
_entity_poly.pdbx_strand_id
1 'polypeptide(L)'
;MCDLEEINPIASKRPMLLANSGLDLKTQEAALRQRPDIVIATPGRLIDHLHNAPNFSLADVEILVLDEADRMLDEAFSIQMKEIMHLCARNRQTMLFSATMTDQIEELAAVSLKNPVKLFISGNTETALNLRQEFVRIRENHEADRECIVAGLVTRNFPDHTIIFVKTKKACRRLHIVLGLLGAKVGQLHSGLTQRQRVEALFRFKKAELDVLVSTDLAARGLDVEGVKTVINMDMPTTLKQYIHRVGRTARAGRVGRSISLVGESERKILKEIVASNKEGSLKQRLIRANVIDAYKNRIESLKESIEKIKEEEEVERTLRLAQEELQRGKTRLEGNTEKRHWIKMQKPLLNEKDAKKSKNHNTSDDGSEEELRARRLTEFQVRSAKRARKGKKLQAFCENNDRRSNEGKKRKLRSFTSELTDVRKKAVKRFRYGPEDSDFKAVKMKKKKARRIVS
;
A
#
# COMPACT_ATOMS: atom_id res chain seq x y z
N MET A 1 -13.85 1.92 14.62
CA MET A 1 -13.85 0.99 15.77
C MET A 1 -15.14 0.16 15.77
N CYS A 2 -15.07 -1.07 15.27
CA CYS A 2 -16.16 -2.05 15.38
C CYS A 2 -15.55 -3.38 15.82
N ASP A 3 -15.69 -3.71 17.10
CA ASP A 3 -15.28 -5.00 17.61
C ASP A 3 -16.20 -6.10 17.06
N LEU A 4 -15.60 -7.02 16.31
CA LEU A 4 -16.31 -8.17 15.75
C LEU A 4 -16.97 -9.06 16.82
N GLU A 5 -16.48 -8.99 18.07
CA GLU A 5 -17.05 -9.73 19.21
C GLU A 5 -18.31 -9.06 19.80
N GLU A 6 -18.42 -7.72 19.78
CA GLU A 6 -19.63 -7.02 20.24
C GLU A 6 -20.78 -7.05 19.23
N ILE A 7 -20.47 -7.32 17.95
CA ILE A 7 -21.51 -7.39 16.91
C ILE A 7 -22.14 -8.80 16.80
N ASN A 8 -21.49 -9.83 17.34
CA ASN A 8 -21.99 -11.21 17.26
C ASN A 8 -23.41 -11.43 17.84
N PRO A 9 -23.82 -10.78 18.94
CA PRO A 9 -25.19 -10.87 19.45
C PRO A 9 -26.23 -10.24 18.51
N ILE A 10 -25.89 -9.11 17.86
CA ILE A 10 -26.77 -8.37 16.93
C ILE A 10 -26.84 -9.09 15.57
N ALA A 11 -25.72 -9.65 15.11
CA ALA A 11 -25.62 -10.46 13.89
C ALA A 11 -26.46 -11.75 13.95
N SER A 12 -26.85 -12.21 15.15
CA SER A 12 -27.74 -13.37 15.30
C SER A 12 -29.19 -13.10 14.85
N LYS A 13 -29.60 -11.82 14.71
CA LYS A 13 -30.97 -11.42 14.37
C LYS A 13 -31.13 -10.63 13.06
N ARG A 14 -30.05 -10.10 12.48
CA ARG A 14 -30.08 -9.37 11.20
C ARG A 14 -28.86 -9.67 10.33
N PRO A 15 -29.01 -9.88 9.01
CA PRO A 15 -27.90 -10.12 8.10
C PRO A 15 -26.94 -8.92 8.05
N MET A 16 -25.68 -9.16 8.39
CA MET A 16 -24.61 -8.16 8.37
C MET A 16 -23.48 -8.57 7.43
N LEU A 17 -22.90 -7.61 6.70
CA LEU A 17 -21.74 -7.83 5.85
C LEU A 17 -20.55 -6.93 6.20
N LEU A 18 -19.34 -7.53 6.23
CA LEU A 18 -18.07 -6.83 6.28
C LEU A 18 -17.40 -6.74 4.89
N ALA A 19 -17.31 -5.53 4.34
CA ALA A 19 -16.68 -5.23 3.06
C ALA A 19 -15.35 -4.49 3.23
N ASN A 20 -14.25 -5.24 3.40
CA ASN A 20 -12.89 -4.70 3.43
C ASN A 20 -11.99 -5.35 2.36
N SER A 21 -10.81 -4.76 2.12
CA SER A 21 -9.84 -5.21 1.10
C SER A 21 -9.11 -6.52 1.45
N GLY A 22 -9.42 -7.13 2.59
CA GLY A 22 -8.76 -8.34 3.10
C GLY A 22 -9.52 -9.64 2.84
N LEU A 23 -10.75 -9.57 2.33
CA LEU A 23 -11.60 -10.74 2.06
C LEU A 23 -11.85 -10.89 0.56
N ASP A 24 -12.17 -12.12 0.15
CA ASP A 24 -12.44 -12.44 -1.25
C ASP A 24 -13.63 -11.65 -1.80
N LEU A 25 -13.45 -11.06 -2.98
CA LEU A 25 -14.41 -10.17 -3.60
C LEU A 25 -15.69 -10.90 -4.01
N LYS A 26 -15.57 -12.11 -4.56
CA LYS A 26 -16.74 -12.89 -4.99
C LYS A 26 -17.60 -13.30 -3.80
N THR A 27 -16.95 -13.67 -2.71
CA THR A 27 -17.63 -14.00 -1.45
C THR A 27 -18.40 -12.80 -0.91
N GLN A 28 -17.81 -11.60 -0.92
CA GLN A 28 -18.49 -10.37 -0.51
C GLN A 28 -19.65 -9.99 -1.44
N GLU A 29 -19.48 -10.11 -2.76
CA GLU A 29 -20.57 -9.85 -3.71
C GLU A 29 -21.73 -10.82 -3.54
N ALA A 30 -21.45 -12.10 -3.31
CA ALA A 30 -22.49 -13.08 -3.04
C ALA A 30 -23.28 -12.72 -1.77
N ALA A 31 -22.60 -12.25 -0.72
CA ALA A 31 -23.25 -11.79 0.49
C ALA A 31 -24.03 -10.47 0.28
N LEU A 32 -23.54 -9.53 -0.54
CA LEU A 32 -24.28 -8.33 -0.91
C LEU A 32 -25.59 -8.64 -1.64
N ARG A 33 -25.61 -9.67 -2.48
CA ARG A 33 -26.83 -10.12 -3.17
C ARG A 33 -27.91 -10.61 -2.21
N GLN A 34 -27.54 -11.04 -1.01
CA GLN A 34 -28.50 -11.43 0.03
C GLN A 34 -29.19 -10.23 0.70
N ARG A 35 -28.86 -8.98 0.27
CA ARG A 35 -29.44 -7.73 0.80
C ARG A 35 -29.30 -7.63 2.32
N PRO A 36 -28.06 -7.53 2.84
CA PRO A 36 -27.84 -7.36 4.27
C PRO A 36 -28.45 -6.04 4.76
N ASP A 37 -29.02 -6.05 5.96
CA ASP A 37 -29.57 -4.86 6.63
C ASP A 37 -28.46 -3.89 7.06
N ILE A 38 -27.27 -4.44 7.39
CA ILE A 38 -26.12 -3.67 7.88
C ILE A 38 -24.89 -4.00 7.04
N VAL A 39 -24.26 -2.96 6.48
CA VAL A 39 -22.99 -3.07 5.74
C VAL A 39 -21.92 -2.25 6.44
N ILE A 40 -20.85 -2.92 6.88
CA ILE A 40 -19.65 -2.29 7.43
C ILE A 40 -18.57 -2.33 6.35
N ALA A 41 -18.12 -1.17 5.86
CA ALA A 41 -17.19 -1.12 4.73
C ALA A 41 -16.09 -0.07 4.88
N THR A 42 -14.92 -0.33 4.28
CA THR A 42 -13.94 0.73 4.04
C THR A 42 -14.30 1.50 2.76
N PRO A 43 -14.07 2.83 2.67
CA PRO A 43 -14.57 3.65 1.57
C PRO A 43 -14.19 3.11 0.17
N GLY A 44 -12.92 2.82 -0.05
CA GLY A 44 -12.45 2.29 -1.33
C GLY A 44 -13.06 0.93 -1.70
N ARG A 45 -13.37 0.08 -0.71
CA ARG A 45 -14.00 -1.21 -0.98
C ARG A 45 -15.50 -1.06 -1.24
N LEU A 46 -16.16 -0.14 -0.56
CA LEU A 46 -17.56 0.16 -0.80
C LEU A 46 -17.77 0.68 -2.23
N ILE A 47 -16.91 1.59 -2.69
CA ILE A 47 -16.95 2.12 -4.07
C ILE A 47 -16.73 1.02 -5.10
N ASP A 48 -15.76 0.13 -4.88
CA ASP A 48 -15.52 -1.03 -5.75
C ASP A 48 -16.79 -1.88 -5.91
N HIS A 49 -17.51 -2.14 -4.81
CA HIS A 49 -18.79 -2.83 -4.85
C HIS A 49 -19.90 -2.02 -5.54
N LEU A 50 -19.97 -0.71 -5.33
CA LEU A 50 -20.99 0.13 -5.98
C LEU A 50 -20.85 0.18 -7.51
N HIS A 51 -19.61 0.13 -8.02
CA HIS A 51 -19.37 0.15 -9.46
C HIS A 51 -19.41 -1.24 -10.10
N ASN A 52 -18.97 -2.29 -9.38
CA ASN A 52 -18.75 -3.61 -9.97
C ASN A 52 -19.73 -4.69 -9.50
N ALA A 53 -20.38 -4.53 -8.35
CA ALA A 53 -21.32 -5.53 -7.85
C ALA A 53 -22.71 -5.31 -8.49
N PRO A 54 -23.26 -6.33 -9.16
CA PRO A 54 -24.59 -6.20 -9.76
C PRO A 54 -25.66 -6.06 -8.66
N ASN A 55 -26.59 -5.14 -8.88
CA ASN A 55 -27.76 -4.89 -8.02
C ASN A 55 -27.43 -4.45 -6.58
N PHE A 56 -26.27 -3.83 -6.36
CA PHE A 56 -25.95 -3.18 -5.09
C PHE A 56 -26.07 -1.65 -5.21
N SER A 57 -26.79 -1.02 -4.29
CA SER A 57 -27.03 0.43 -4.27
C SER A 57 -27.17 0.92 -2.83
N LEU A 58 -26.86 2.19 -2.60
CA LEU A 58 -27.08 2.88 -1.31
C LEU A 58 -28.35 3.76 -1.32
N ALA A 59 -29.20 3.61 -2.34
CA ALA A 59 -30.41 4.41 -2.49
C ALA A 59 -31.44 4.20 -1.37
N ASP A 60 -31.44 3.02 -0.74
CA ASP A 60 -32.37 2.65 0.34
C ASP A 60 -31.75 2.82 1.75
N VAL A 61 -30.57 3.44 1.85
CA VAL A 61 -29.88 3.61 3.14
C VAL A 61 -30.51 4.72 3.95
N GLU A 62 -31.15 4.35 5.07
CA GLU A 62 -31.75 5.27 6.03
C GLU A 62 -30.75 5.83 7.05
N ILE A 63 -29.69 5.07 7.37
CA ILE A 63 -28.69 5.43 8.39
C ILE A 63 -27.28 5.30 7.81
N LEU A 64 -26.52 6.40 7.85
CA LEU A 64 -25.12 6.44 7.47
C LEU A 64 -24.25 6.77 8.67
N VAL A 65 -23.31 5.89 9.02
CA VAL A 65 -22.34 6.10 10.10
C VAL A 65 -20.95 6.32 9.54
N LEU A 66 -20.34 7.46 9.87
CA LEU A 66 -18.97 7.82 9.53
C LEU A 66 -18.11 7.75 10.78
N ASP A 67 -17.34 6.68 10.95
CA ASP A 67 -16.53 6.46 12.15
C ASP A 67 -15.04 6.70 11.90
N GLU A 68 -14.34 7.25 12.89
CA GLU A 68 -12.95 7.74 12.78
C GLU A 68 -12.77 8.72 11.60
N ALA A 69 -13.70 9.67 11.44
CA ALA A 69 -13.73 10.60 10.31
C ALA A 69 -12.43 11.38 10.13
N ASP A 70 -11.75 11.71 11.24
CA ASP A 70 -10.45 12.36 11.27
C ASP A 70 -9.29 11.54 10.71
N ARG A 71 -9.51 10.25 10.50
CA ARG A 71 -8.59 9.30 9.85
C ARG A 71 -8.98 9.01 8.41
N MET A 72 -10.23 9.26 8.04
CA MET A 72 -10.75 9.09 6.67
C MET A 72 -10.52 10.31 5.78
N LEU A 73 -9.81 11.34 6.27
CA LEU A 73 -9.58 12.59 5.56
C LEU A 73 -8.17 12.75 4.97
N ASP A 74 -7.34 11.70 5.02
CA ASP A 74 -6.15 11.65 4.14
C ASP A 74 -6.61 11.86 2.67
N GLU A 75 -5.86 12.63 1.87
CA GLU A 75 -6.31 13.15 0.54
C GLU A 75 -6.95 12.10 -0.39
N ALA A 76 -6.55 10.84 -0.29
CA ALA A 76 -7.09 9.74 -1.11
C ALA A 76 -8.52 9.30 -0.74
N PHE A 77 -8.93 9.49 0.52
CA PHE A 77 -10.22 9.01 1.04
C PHE A 77 -11.32 10.07 1.00
N SER A 78 -10.97 11.36 1.03
CA SER A 78 -11.97 12.45 1.00
C SER A 78 -12.83 12.43 -0.28
N ILE A 79 -12.21 12.15 -1.44
CA ILE A 79 -12.90 12.03 -2.73
C ILE A 79 -13.86 10.84 -2.69
N GLN A 80 -13.40 9.70 -2.16
CA GLN A 80 -14.20 8.49 -2.02
C GLN A 80 -15.41 8.72 -1.12
N MET A 81 -15.22 9.42 0.00
CA MET A 81 -16.32 9.78 0.90
C MET A 81 -17.34 10.69 0.24
N LYS A 82 -16.89 11.72 -0.51
CA LYS A 82 -17.79 12.61 -1.27
C LYS A 82 -18.63 11.84 -2.29
N GLU A 83 -18.05 10.86 -2.97
CA GLU A 83 -18.76 9.99 -3.89
C GLU A 83 -19.81 9.10 -3.19
N ILE A 84 -19.42 8.39 -2.12
CA ILE A 84 -20.33 7.55 -1.33
C ILE A 84 -21.54 8.37 -0.85
N MET A 85 -21.30 9.56 -0.32
CA MET A 85 -22.37 10.45 0.17
C MET A 85 -23.35 10.89 -0.93
N HIS A 86 -22.88 11.00 -2.17
CA HIS A 86 -23.69 11.38 -3.32
C HIS A 86 -24.56 10.23 -3.82
N LEU A 87 -24.07 8.98 -3.65
CA LEU A 87 -24.78 7.76 -4.02
C LEU A 87 -25.79 7.31 -2.94
N CYS A 88 -25.65 7.78 -1.69
CA CYS A 88 -26.61 7.52 -0.61
C CYS A 88 -27.91 8.32 -0.75
N ALA A 89 -29.01 7.76 -0.22
CA ALA A 89 -30.31 8.41 -0.11
C ALA A 89 -30.22 9.82 0.50
N ARG A 90 -30.93 10.82 -0.05
CA ARG A 90 -30.93 12.20 0.48
C ARG A 90 -31.63 12.32 1.83
N ASN A 91 -32.68 11.52 2.06
CA ASN A 91 -33.41 11.50 3.32
C ASN A 91 -32.85 10.37 4.19
N ARG A 92 -31.80 10.69 4.96
CA ARG A 92 -31.11 9.74 5.84
C ARG A 92 -30.67 10.43 7.13
N GLN A 93 -30.55 9.65 8.20
CA GLN A 93 -29.84 10.05 9.40
C GLN A 93 -28.35 9.79 9.20
N THR A 94 -27.52 10.82 9.33
CA THR A 94 -26.06 10.67 9.28
C THR A 94 -25.47 10.91 10.67
N MET A 95 -24.62 10.00 11.12
CA MET A 95 -23.84 10.13 12.36
C MET A 95 -22.36 10.21 12.01
N LEU A 96 -21.65 11.18 12.57
CA LEU A 96 -20.22 11.36 12.36
C LEU A 96 -19.50 11.28 13.71
N PHE A 97 -18.59 10.32 13.83
CA PHE A 97 -17.75 10.11 14.99
C PHE A 97 -16.30 10.45 14.64
N SER A 98 -15.68 11.23 15.51
CA SER A 98 -14.33 11.71 15.31
C SER A 98 -13.65 11.98 16.65
N ALA A 99 -12.38 11.58 16.76
CA ALA A 99 -11.57 11.87 17.94
C ALA A 99 -11.08 13.33 17.99
N THR A 100 -11.02 14.01 16.85
CA THR A 100 -10.52 15.40 16.75
C THR A 100 -11.44 16.26 15.91
N MET A 101 -11.46 17.57 16.14
CA MET A 101 -12.08 18.53 15.22
C MET A 101 -10.98 19.28 14.48
N THR A 102 -10.92 19.09 13.17
CA THR A 102 -10.05 19.83 12.25
C THR A 102 -10.94 20.47 11.18
N ASP A 103 -10.45 21.53 10.53
CA ASP A 103 -11.21 22.25 9.50
C ASP A 103 -11.75 21.32 8.40
N GLN A 104 -10.97 20.29 8.04
CA GLN A 104 -11.38 19.26 7.07
C GLN A 104 -12.57 18.41 7.55
N ILE A 105 -12.65 18.13 8.86
CA ILE A 105 -13.77 17.39 9.47
C ILE A 105 -14.99 18.29 9.54
N GLU A 106 -14.79 19.59 9.78
CA GLU A 106 -15.88 20.56 9.73
C GLU A 106 -16.45 20.70 8.32
N GLU A 107 -15.59 20.73 7.29
CA GLU A 107 -16.01 20.69 5.89
C GLU A 107 -16.78 19.40 5.58
N LEU A 108 -16.25 18.25 6.00
CA LEU A 108 -16.93 16.97 5.83
C LEU A 108 -18.29 16.98 6.53
N ALA A 109 -18.35 17.39 7.79
CA ALA A 109 -19.58 17.49 8.57
C ALA A 109 -20.60 18.41 7.91
N ALA A 110 -20.17 19.55 7.35
CA ALA A 110 -21.03 20.49 6.64
C ALA A 110 -21.63 19.88 5.36
N VAL A 111 -20.90 19.00 4.67
CA VAL A 111 -21.37 18.31 3.46
C VAL A 111 -22.23 17.07 3.82
N SER A 112 -21.88 16.36 4.90
CA SER A 112 -22.50 15.08 5.27
C SER A 112 -23.77 15.21 6.11
N LEU A 113 -23.86 16.25 6.94
CA LEU A 113 -24.85 16.37 8.01
C LEU A 113 -25.83 17.53 7.72
N LYS A 114 -27.10 17.35 8.12
CA LYS A 114 -28.13 18.39 8.07
C LYS A 114 -28.51 18.76 9.51
N ASN A 115 -28.24 20.00 9.91
CA ASN A 115 -28.49 20.52 11.27
C ASN A 115 -28.03 19.57 12.40
N PRO A 116 -26.73 19.21 12.45
CA PRO A 116 -26.25 18.23 13.42
C PRO A 116 -26.28 18.75 14.85
N VAL A 117 -26.72 17.90 15.78
CA VAL A 117 -26.45 18.10 17.20
C VAL A 117 -24.99 17.73 17.47
N LYS A 118 -24.18 18.69 17.90
CA LYS A 118 -22.78 18.47 18.24
C LYS A 118 -22.68 18.03 19.70
N LEU A 119 -22.33 16.77 19.92
CA LEU A 119 -22.02 16.25 21.24
C LEU A 119 -20.50 16.25 21.43
N PHE A 120 -20.03 17.12 22.30
CA PHE A 120 -18.64 17.14 22.74
C PHE A 120 -18.57 16.48 24.11
N ILE A 121 -17.85 15.37 24.18
CA ILE A 121 -17.43 14.82 25.47
C ILE A 121 -16.24 15.69 25.91
N SER A 122 -16.52 16.70 26.73
CA SER A 122 -15.54 17.68 27.19
C SER A 122 -14.37 16.99 27.89
N GLY A 123 -13.17 17.19 27.34
CA GLY A 123 -11.87 17.02 28.00
C GLY A 123 -11.27 15.62 27.92
N ASN A 124 -10.42 15.38 26.92
CA ASN A 124 -8.99 15.10 27.15
C ASN A 124 -8.31 14.65 25.84
N THR A 125 -7.98 15.63 24.97
CA THR A 125 -6.75 15.53 24.16
C THR A 125 -5.50 15.46 25.05
N GLU A 126 -5.65 15.83 26.32
CA GLU A 126 -4.78 15.40 27.39
C GLU A 126 -4.76 13.88 27.45
N THR A 127 -3.57 13.32 27.51
CA THR A 127 -3.39 11.90 27.81
C THR A 127 -4.25 11.46 28.99
N ALA A 128 -4.84 10.27 28.91
CA ALA A 128 -5.70 9.72 29.96
C ALA A 128 -5.09 9.98 31.35
N LEU A 129 -5.88 10.49 32.30
CA LEU A 129 -5.41 10.93 33.63
C LEU A 129 -4.54 9.87 34.34
N ASN A 130 -4.76 8.58 34.04
CA ASN A 130 -4.03 7.45 34.62
C ASN A 130 -2.87 6.93 33.75
N LEU A 131 -2.41 7.69 32.75
CA LEU A 131 -1.32 7.31 31.85
C LEU A 131 0.03 7.87 32.33
N ARG A 132 0.94 6.97 32.73
CA ARG A 132 2.33 7.32 33.03
C ARG A 132 3.15 7.37 31.76
N GLN A 133 3.61 8.56 31.39
CA GLN A 133 4.42 8.76 30.19
C GLN A 133 5.89 8.86 30.56
N GLU A 134 6.72 8.12 29.83
CA GLU A 134 8.15 8.11 30.03
C GLU A 134 8.85 8.26 28.68
N PHE A 135 10.01 8.92 28.66
CA PHE A 135 10.84 8.98 27.47
C PHE A 135 12.29 8.59 27.78
N VAL A 136 12.92 7.95 26.80
CA VAL A 136 14.34 7.57 26.84
C VAL A 136 15.04 8.39 25.77
N ARG A 137 15.97 9.25 26.19
CA ARG A 137 16.77 10.06 25.26
C ARG A 137 17.91 9.21 24.68
N ILE A 138 17.98 9.17 23.36
CA ILE A 138 19.03 8.48 22.60
C ILE A 138 19.95 9.53 21.98
N ARG A 139 21.26 9.31 22.09
CA ARG A 139 22.27 10.17 21.48
C ARG A 139 22.43 9.79 20.01
N GLU A 140 22.79 10.74 19.14
CA GLU A 140 22.91 10.52 17.69
C GLU A 140 23.77 9.30 17.33
N ASN A 141 24.91 9.12 17.99
CA ASN A 141 25.82 7.98 17.74
C ASN A 141 25.29 6.62 18.23
N HIS A 142 24.17 6.59 18.94
CA HIS A 142 23.59 5.40 19.57
C HIS A 142 22.19 5.07 19.00
N GLU A 143 21.83 5.60 17.83
CA GLU A 143 20.54 5.32 17.19
C GLU A 143 20.35 3.82 16.86
N ALA A 144 21.45 3.11 16.58
CA ALA A 144 21.42 1.66 16.37
C ALA A 144 21.03 0.87 17.63
N ASP A 145 21.18 1.45 18.82
CA ASP A 145 20.91 0.77 20.09
C ASP A 145 19.42 0.79 20.46
N ARG A 146 18.53 1.37 19.63
CA ARG A 146 17.07 1.34 19.82
C ARG A 146 16.55 -0.07 20.03
N GLU A 147 17.00 -1.03 19.22
CA GLU A 147 16.59 -2.43 19.31
C GLU A 147 17.01 -3.04 20.65
N CYS A 148 18.25 -2.77 21.09
CA CYS A 148 18.79 -3.22 22.37
C CYS A 148 18.01 -2.64 23.56
N ILE A 149 17.67 -1.36 23.49
CA ILE A 149 16.88 -0.67 24.51
C ILE A 149 15.50 -1.30 24.62
N VAL A 150 14.80 -1.49 23.50
CA VAL A 150 13.46 -2.10 23.49
C VAL A 150 13.53 -3.54 24.00
N ALA A 151 14.50 -4.33 23.56
CA ALA A 151 14.71 -5.69 24.04
C ALA A 151 14.90 -5.74 25.56
N GLY A 152 15.71 -4.85 26.12
CA GLY A 152 15.92 -4.73 27.56
C GLY A 152 14.66 -4.31 28.32
N LEU A 153 13.89 -3.35 27.79
CA LEU A 153 12.64 -2.89 28.41
C LEU A 153 11.59 -4.01 28.45
N VAL A 154 11.41 -4.72 27.35
CA VAL A 154 10.40 -5.78 27.22
C VAL A 154 10.76 -6.96 28.13
N THR A 155 11.98 -7.49 28.00
CA THR A 155 12.36 -8.73 28.69
C THR A 155 12.55 -8.57 30.20
N ARG A 156 12.82 -7.35 30.70
CA ARG A 156 13.07 -7.11 32.14
C ARG A 156 11.93 -6.40 32.86
N ASN A 157 11.25 -5.47 32.20
CA ASN A 157 10.34 -4.55 32.88
C ASN A 157 8.89 -4.70 32.42
N PHE A 158 8.67 -4.99 31.14
CA PHE A 158 7.34 -5.00 30.52
C PHE A 158 7.08 -6.26 29.69
N PRO A 159 7.16 -7.46 30.30
CA PRO A 159 7.03 -8.72 29.59
C PRO A 159 5.56 -9.11 29.34
N ASP A 160 4.59 -8.22 29.53
CA ASP A 160 3.18 -8.60 29.59
C ASP A 160 2.27 -7.53 28.96
N HIS A 161 1.44 -7.94 27.98
CA HIS A 161 0.54 -7.11 27.17
C HIS A 161 1.15 -5.78 26.72
N THR A 162 2.30 -5.86 26.04
CA THR A 162 3.05 -4.71 25.53
C THR A 162 2.88 -4.54 24.03
N ILE A 163 2.49 -3.35 23.57
CA ILE A 163 2.51 -3.01 22.13
C ILE A 163 3.74 -2.17 21.83
N ILE A 164 4.47 -2.54 20.78
CA ILE A 164 5.65 -1.81 20.31
C ILE A 164 5.37 -1.21 18.93
N PHE A 165 5.44 0.10 18.81
CA PHE A 165 5.28 0.81 17.56
C PHE A 165 6.61 1.07 16.87
N VAL A 166 6.67 0.68 15.59
CA VAL A 166 7.83 0.85 14.71
C VAL A 166 7.42 1.50 13.39
N LYS A 167 8.35 2.23 12.76
CA LYS A 167 8.08 2.99 11.54
C LYS A 167 7.95 2.12 10.29
N THR A 168 8.72 1.03 10.19
CA THR A 168 8.82 0.24 8.96
C THR A 168 8.47 -1.23 9.16
N LYS A 169 7.92 -1.86 8.12
CA LYS A 169 7.66 -3.32 8.11
C LYS A 169 8.92 -4.16 8.29
N LYS A 170 10.07 -3.66 7.82
CA LYS A 170 11.37 -4.34 7.95
C LYS A 170 11.81 -4.35 9.41
N ALA A 171 11.72 -3.20 10.09
CA ALA A 171 11.99 -3.09 11.53
C ALA A 171 11.03 -3.95 12.35
N CYS A 172 9.74 -3.98 11.99
CA CYS A 172 8.74 -4.83 12.64
C CYS A 172 9.12 -6.30 12.61
N ARG A 173 9.47 -6.82 11.42
CA ARG A 173 9.87 -8.21 11.25
C ARG A 173 11.19 -8.52 11.96
N ARG A 174 12.19 -7.63 11.86
CA ARG A 174 13.47 -7.79 12.54
C ARG A 174 13.30 -7.85 14.06
N LEU A 175 12.52 -6.93 14.63
CA LEU A 175 12.27 -6.90 16.07
C LEU A 175 11.47 -8.12 16.56
N HIS A 176 10.53 -8.61 15.76
CA HIS A 176 9.82 -9.87 16.03
C HIS A 176 10.79 -11.05 16.18
N ILE A 177 11.72 -11.22 15.23
CA ILE A 177 12.74 -12.29 15.28
C ILE A 177 13.66 -12.12 16.49
N VAL A 178 14.17 -10.91 16.70
CA VAL A 178 15.09 -10.61 17.82
C VAL A 178 14.44 -10.92 19.17
N LEU A 179 13.23 -10.41 19.42
CA LEU A 179 12.54 -10.64 20.69
C LEU A 179 12.14 -12.11 20.87
N GLY A 180 11.76 -12.80 19.79
CA GLY A 180 11.48 -14.24 19.81
C GLY A 180 12.71 -15.06 20.21
N LEU A 181 13.88 -14.76 19.64
CA LEU A 181 15.15 -15.41 20.01
C LEU A 181 15.60 -15.09 21.45
N LEU A 182 15.16 -13.94 21.98
CA LEU A 182 15.38 -13.57 23.38
C LEU A 182 14.37 -14.22 24.34
N GLY A 183 13.43 -15.03 23.83
CA GLY A 183 12.48 -15.82 24.62
C GLY A 183 11.14 -15.14 24.90
N ALA A 184 10.85 -13.99 24.27
CA ALA A 184 9.55 -13.34 24.41
C ALA A 184 8.52 -13.92 23.43
N LYS A 185 7.26 -14.07 23.86
CA LYS A 185 6.15 -14.46 22.99
C LYS A 185 5.67 -13.25 22.21
N VAL A 186 6.16 -13.10 20.98
CA VAL A 186 5.95 -11.89 20.18
C VAL A 186 5.09 -12.17 18.97
N GLY A 187 4.07 -11.33 18.78
CA GLY A 187 3.33 -11.20 17.52
C GLY A 187 3.81 -10.02 16.70
N GLN A 188 3.52 -10.05 15.40
CA GLN A 188 3.76 -8.92 14.50
C GLN A 188 2.48 -8.51 13.79
N LEU A 189 2.35 -7.21 13.51
CA LEU A 189 1.20 -6.62 12.85
C LEU A 189 1.64 -5.51 11.90
N HIS A 190 1.76 -5.85 10.61
CA HIS A 190 2.17 -4.92 9.55
C HIS A 190 1.42 -5.19 8.24
N SER A 191 1.48 -4.27 7.27
CA SER A 191 0.74 -4.38 5.99
C SER A 191 1.13 -5.56 5.09
N GLY A 192 2.28 -6.20 5.33
CA GLY A 192 2.71 -7.40 4.61
C GLY A 192 2.10 -8.72 5.11
N LEU A 193 1.22 -8.68 6.12
CA LEU A 193 0.49 -9.86 6.60
C LEU A 193 -0.87 -9.96 5.91
N THR A 194 -1.35 -11.19 5.73
CA THR A 194 -2.74 -11.41 5.28
C THR A 194 -3.73 -10.98 6.36
N GLN A 195 -4.97 -10.66 5.97
CA GLN A 195 -5.99 -10.26 6.94
C GLN A 195 -6.26 -11.35 7.99
N ARG A 196 -6.24 -12.63 7.60
CA ARG A 196 -6.38 -13.77 8.52
C ARG A 196 -5.27 -13.77 9.58
N GLN A 197 -4.02 -13.62 9.17
CA GLN A 197 -2.87 -13.56 10.08
C GLN A 197 -2.95 -12.35 11.02
N ARG A 198 -3.44 -11.20 10.54
CA ARG A 198 -3.64 -10.00 11.38
C ARG A 198 -4.67 -10.24 12.48
N VAL A 199 -5.80 -10.85 12.14
CA VAL A 199 -6.86 -11.18 13.10
C VAL A 199 -6.38 -12.24 14.10
N GLU A 200 -5.69 -13.28 13.63
CA GLU A 200 -5.13 -14.32 14.50
C GLU A 200 -4.11 -13.74 15.49
N ALA A 201 -3.17 -12.92 15.03
CA ALA A 201 -2.19 -12.29 15.91
C ALA A 201 -2.84 -11.40 16.98
N LEU A 202 -3.87 -10.63 16.60
CA LEU A 202 -4.61 -9.80 17.53
C LEU A 202 -5.39 -10.64 18.54
N PHE A 203 -6.04 -11.71 18.09
CA PHE A 203 -6.81 -12.61 18.95
C PHE A 203 -5.92 -13.31 19.97
N ARG A 204 -4.75 -13.82 19.54
CA ARG A 204 -3.75 -14.40 20.43
C ARG A 204 -3.22 -13.41 21.45
N PHE A 205 -3.03 -12.15 21.05
CA PHE A 205 -2.65 -11.08 21.97
C PHE A 205 -3.77 -10.76 22.98
N LYS A 206 -5.03 -10.68 22.54
CA LYS A 206 -6.19 -10.47 23.42
C LYS A 206 -6.35 -11.60 24.45
N LYS A 207 -6.00 -12.83 24.07
CA LYS A 207 -6.02 -14.02 24.93
C LYS A 207 -4.82 -14.18 25.86
N ALA A 208 -3.88 -13.23 25.87
CA ALA A 208 -2.62 -13.36 26.60
C ALA A 208 -1.74 -14.57 26.17
N GLU A 209 -1.95 -15.11 24.96
CA GLU A 209 -1.06 -16.12 24.39
C GLU A 209 0.24 -15.48 23.88
N LEU A 210 0.13 -14.22 23.43
CA LEU A 210 1.25 -13.36 23.06
C LEU A 210 1.40 -12.25 24.07
N ASP A 211 2.62 -12.10 24.58
CA ASP A 211 2.97 -11.10 25.58
C ASP A 211 3.24 -9.73 24.94
N VAL A 212 3.74 -9.75 23.70
CA VAL A 212 4.23 -8.56 22.99
C VAL A 212 3.66 -8.52 21.58
N LEU A 213 3.19 -7.36 21.14
CA LEU A 213 2.74 -7.13 19.76
C LEU A 213 3.55 -6.00 19.12
N VAL A 214 4.37 -6.33 18.12
CA VAL A 214 5.11 -5.33 17.33
C VAL A 214 4.24 -4.89 16.16
N SER A 215 4.01 -3.59 16.00
CA SER A 215 3.14 -3.07 14.95
C SER A 215 3.62 -1.78 14.29
N THR A 216 3.21 -1.58 13.04
CA THR A 216 3.30 -0.28 12.35
C THR A 216 2.00 0.51 12.50
N ASP A 217 2.08 1.84 12.43
CA ASP A 217 0.88 2.71 12.54
C ASP A 217 -0.23 2.31 11.58
N LEU A 218 0.12 1.99 10.33
CA LEU A 218 -0.86 1.64 9.32
C LEU A 218 -1.64 0.36 9.68
N ALA A 219 -0.97 -0.59 10.31
CA ALA A 219 -1.55 -1.90 10.57
C ALA A 219 -2.31 -1.97 11.90
N ALA A 220 -1.98 -1.12 12.87
CA ALA A 220 -2.72 -0.98 14.12
C ALA A 220 -3.97 -0.08 14.02
N ARG A 221 -4.13 0.68 12.93
CA ARG A 221 -5.33 1.52 12.70
C ARG A 221 -6.60 0.66 12.60
N GLY A 222 -7.66 1.11 13.27
CA GLY A 222 -8.99 0.47 13.23
C GLY A 222 -9.07 -0.88 13.94
N LEU A 223 -8.00 -1.35 14.58
CA LEU A 223 -8.04 -2.52 15.45
C LEU A 223 -8.16 -2.02 16.88
N ASP A 224 -9.27 -2.37 17.53
CA ASP A 224 -9.33 -2.21 18.97
C ASP A 224 -8.45 -3.28 19.62
N VAL A 225 -7.58 -2.85 20.52
CA VAL A 225 -6.71 -3.73 21.28
C VAL A 225 -6.97 -3.42 22.75
N GLU A 226 -7.90 -4.16 23.33
CA GLU A 226 -8.22 -4.06 24.75
C GLU A 226 -7.10 -4.67 25.60
N GLY A 227 -6.97 -4.21 26.85
CA GLY A 227 -6.07 -4.84 27.83
C GLY A 227 -4.58 -4.47 27.71
N VAL A 228 -4.20 -3.52 26.85
CA VAL A 228 -2.80 -3.09 26.71
C VAL A 228 -2.30 -2.42 28.00
N LYS A 229 -1.26 -3.00 28.61
CA LYS A 229 -0.64 -2.47 29.84
C LYS A 229 0.44 -1.42 29.53
N THR A 230 1.25 -1.71 28.50
CA THR A 230 2.39 -0.86 28.13
C THR A 230 2.42 -0.59 26.63
N VAL A 231 2.66 0.67 26.26
CA VAL A 231 2.92 1.08 24.87
C VAL A 231 4.37 1.55 24.76
N ILE A 232 5.15 0.95 23.87
CA ILE A 232 6.52 1.37 23.59
C ILE A 232 6.60 1.95 22.18
N ASN A 233 6.98 3.22 22.06
CA ASN A 233 7.32 3.82 20.78
C ASN A 233 8.82 3.67 20.55
N MET A 234 9.22 2.67 19.76
CA MET A 234 10.62 2.54 19.34
C MET A 234 11.00 3.67 18.38
N ASP A 235 10.07 4.02 17.49
CA ASP A 235 10.19 5.17 16.60
C ASP A 235 9.12 6.19 16.96
N MET A 236 9.51 7.47 17.10
CA MET A 236 8.53 8.50 17.38
C MET A 236 7.58 8.69 16.20
N PRO A 237 6.28 8.90 16.48
CA PRO A 237 5.33 9.27 15.44
C PRO A 237 5.68 10.64 14.86
N THR A 238 5.21 10.91 13.64
CA THR A 238 5.51 12.17 12.95
C THR A 238 4.65 13.34 13.41
N THR A 239 3.52 13.07 14.08
CA THR A 239 2.55 14.07 14.54
C THR A 239 2.08 13.78 15.96
N LEU A 240 1.82 14.83 16.75
CA LEU A 240 1.28 14.72 18.11
C LEU A 240 -0.02 13.91 18.14
N LYS A 241 -0.87 14.07 17.12
CA LYS A 241 -2.12 13.32 16.99
C LYS A 241 -1.89 11.80 16.89
N GLN A 242 -0.89 11.37 16.13
CA GLN A 242 -0.53 9.96 16.07
C GLN A 242 0.01 9.47 17.42
N TYR A 243 0.82 10.28 18.11
CA TYR A 243 1.29 9.97 19.46
C TYR A 243 0.14 9.69 20.43
N ILE A 244 -0.83 10.60 20.52
CA ILE A 244 -2.02 10.46 21.38
C ILE A 244 -2.77 9.17 21.05
N HIS A 245 -2.94 8.82 19.78
CA HIS A 245 -3.64 7.60 19.38
C HIS A 245 -2.88 6.30 19.70
N ARG A 246 -1.54 6.35 19.71
CA ARG A 246 -0.70 5.22 20.11
C ARG A 246 -0.77 5.01 21.63
N VAL A 247 -0.53 6.07 22.41
CA VAL A 247 -0.54 5.96 23.88
C VAL A 247 -1.95 5.75 24.43
N GLY A 248 -2.98 6.22 23.72
CA GLY A 248 -4.39 5.92 23.99
C GLY A 248 -4.79 4.47 23.70
N ARG A 249 -3.87 3.58 23.30
CA ARG A 249 -4.11 2.12 23.30
C ARG A 249 -4.07 1.54 24.70
N THR A 250 -3.41 2.21 25.64
CA THR A 250 -3.41 1.84 27.06
C THR A 250 -4.27 2.81 27.88
N ALA A 251 -4.35 2.61 29.20
CA ALA A 251 -5.09 3.44 30.15
C ALA A 251 -6.58 3.65 29.81
N ARG A 252 -7.21 2.68 29.13
CA ARG A 252 -8.63 2.72 28.80
C ARG A 252 -9.50 2.23 29.95
N ALA A 253 -10.73 2.74 30.02
CA ALA A 253 -11.73 2.39 31.03
C ALA A 253 -11.22 2.54 32.48
N GLY A 254 -10.49 3.62 32.77
CA GLY A 254 -10.00 3.94 34.11
C GLY A 254 -8.76 3.17 34.59
N ARG A 255 -8.23 2.23 33.81
CA ARG A 255 -7.01 1.47 34.17
C ARG A 255 -5.76 2.35 34.13
N VAL A 256 -4.75 1.99 34.93
CA VAL A 256 -3.43 2.62 34.85
C VAL A 256 -2.68 2.06 33.65
N GLY A 257 -2.18 2.94 32.79
CA GLY A 257 -1.37 2.58 31.63
C GLY A 257 0.02 3.19 31.70
N ARG A 258 0.97 2.62 30.96
CA ARG A 258 2.30 3.19 30.79
C ARG A 258 2.66 3.33 29.32
N SER A 259 3.30 4.43 28.96
CA SER A 259 3.89 4.60 27.63
C SER A 259 5.36 4.99 27.73
N ILE A 260 6.22 4.36 26.93
CA ILE A 260 7.65 4.65 26.86
C ILE A 260 8.01 5.04 25.44
N SER A 261 8.60 6.21 25.26
CA SER A 261 9.02 6.72 23.96
C SER A 261 10.53 6.84 23.87
N LEU A 262 11.13 6.18 22.88
CA LEU A 262 12.53 6.39 22.52
C LEU A 262 12.61 7.65 21.67
N VAL A 263 13.48 8.60 22.04
CA VAL A 263 13.61 9.89 21.37
C VAL A 263 15.05 10.13 20.98
N GLY A 264 15.30 10.15 19.67
CA GLY A 264 16.54 10.57 19.05
C GLY A 264 16.64 12.08 18.85
N GLU A 265 17.74 12.55 18.27
CA GLU A 265 17.97 13.98 18.04
C GLU A 265 17.04 14.57 16.99
N SER A 266 16.77 13.81 15.92
CA SER A 266 15.86 14.18 14.84
C SER A 266 14.41 14.35 15.30
N GLU A 267 14.02 13.68 16.39
CA GLU A 267 12.66 13.63 16.94
C GLU A 267 12.46 14.64 18.09
N ARG A 268 13.44 15.52 18.35
CA ARG A 268 13.35 16.50 19.43
C ARG A 268 12.21 17.51 19.25
N LYS A 269 11.84 17.81 18.00
CA LYS A 269 10.72 18.72 17.69
C LYS A 269 9.39 18.17 18.20
N ILE A 270 9.08 16.92 17.87
CA ILE A 270 7.84 16.26 18.33
C ILE A 270 7.84 16.07 19.85
N LEU A 271 8.99 15.79 20.47
CA LEU A 271 9.07 15.74 21.94
C LEU A 271 8.69 17.08 22.57
N LYS A 272 9.13 18.21 22.02
CA LYS A 272 8.75 19.55 22.53
C LYS A 272 7.24 19.77 22.41
N GLU A 273 6.62 19.36 21.31
CA GLU A 273 5.16 19.44 21.14
C GLU A 273 4.42 18.58 22.17
N ILE A 274 4.89 17.36 22.42
CA ILE A 274 4.32 16.46 23.43
C ILE A 274 4.45 17.05 24.83
N VAL A 275 5.63 17.58 25.18
CA VAL A 275 5.86 18.26 26.46
C VAL A 275 4.94 19.46 26.62
N ALA A 276 4.77 20.27 25.57
CA ALA A 276 3.89 21.44 25.60
C ALA A 276 2.40 21.06 25.76
N SER A 277 1.98 19.92 25.20
CA SER A 277 0.62 19.39 25.38
C SER A 277 0.39 18.78 26.76
N ASN A 278 1.44 18.26 27.43
CA ASN A 278 1.35 17.67 28.77
C ASN A 278 1.56 18.76 29.84
N LYS A 279 0.50 19.49 30.18
CA LYS A 279 0.56 20.59 31.16
C LYS A 279 0.80 20.13 32.61
N GLU A 280 0.61 18.85 32.92
CA GLU A 280 0.67 18.31 34.31
C GLU A 280 1.96 17.56 34.68
N GLY A 281 3.04 17.64 33.88
CA GLY A 281 4.33 17.04 34.27
C GLY A 281 4.34 15.50 34.34
N SER A 282 3.39 14.84 33.67
CA SER A 282 3.26 13.37 33.62
C SER A 282 4.39 12.69 32.84
N LEU A 283 5.17 13.44 32.05
CA LEU A 283 6.25 12.94 31.21
C LEU A 283 7.58 12.91 31.97
N LYS A 284 8.03 11.71 32.35
CA LYS A 284 9.29 11.50 33.09
C LYS A 284 10.41 10.98 32.18
N GLN A 285 11.63 11.48 32.37
CA GLN A 285 12.79 10.89 31.71
C GLN A 285 13.16 9.57 32.39
N ARG A 286 13.23 8.48 31.61
CA ARG A 286 13.79 7.21 32.05
C ARG A 286 15.25 7.12 31.64
N LEU A 287 16.11 6.84 32.62
CA LEU A 287 17.53 6.55 32.40
C LEU A 287 17.73 5.04 32.32
N ILE A 288 18.39 4.59 31.26
CA ILE A 288 18.80 3.20 31.09
C ILE A 288 20.33 3.15 31.28
N ARG A 289 20.79 2.26 32.16
CA ARG A 289 22.23 2.10 32.43
C ARG A 289 22.93 1.56 31.18
N ALA A 290 24.09 2.13 30.84
CA ALA A 290 24.88 1.74 29.68
C ALA A 290 25.20 0.24 29.66
N ASN A 291 25.59 -0.33 30.80
CA ASN A 291 25.90 -1.76 30.94
C ASN A 291 24.75 -2.67 30.48
N VAL A 292 23.49 -2.22 30.62
CA VAL A 292 22.33 -2.98 30.15
C VAL A 292 22.28 -2.95 28.62
N ILE A 293 22.49 -1.79 28.02
CA ILE A 293 22.50 -1.62 26.56
C ILE A 293 23.60 -2.48 25.96
N ASP A 294 24.81 -2.46 26.53
CA ASP A 294 25.95 -3.24 26.06
C ASP A 294 25.71 -4.76 26.19
N ALA A 295 25.07 -5.21 27.28
CA ALA A 295 24.72 -6.61 27.44
C ALA A 295 23.74 -7.11 26.36
N TYR A 296 22.70 -6.32 26.04
CA TYR A 296 21.77 -6.68 24.96
C TYR A 296 22.40 -6.53 23.58
N LYS A 297 23.31 -5.58 23.40
CA LYS A 297 24.08 -5.43 22.16
C LYS A 297 24.92 -6.67 21.88
N ASN A 298 25.68 -7.14 22.87
CA ASN A 298 26.47 -8.38 22.76
C ASN A 298 25.58 -9.60 22.50
N ARG A 299 24.41 -9.67 23.16
CA ARG A 299 23.46 -10.77 22.97
C ARG A 299 22.85 -10.75 21.57
N ILE A 300 22.46 -9.59 21.05
CA ILE A 300 21.94 -9.45 19.68
C ILE A 300 23.04 -9.77 18.65
N GLU A 301 24.28 -9.33 18.88
CA GLU A 301 25.40 -9.66 18.00
C GLU A 301 25.68 -11.17 17.98
N SER A 302 25.61 -11.85 19.13
CA SER A 302 25.75 -13.32 19.19
C SER A 302 24.64 -14.08 18.46
N LEU A 303 23.46 -13.47 18.31
CA LEU A 303 22.30 -14.05 17.63
C LEU A 303 22.23 -13.65 16.15
N LYS A 304 23.17 -12.85 15.64
CA LYS A 304 23.13 -12.27 14.30
C LYS A 304 23.05 -13.33 13.20
N GLU A 305 23.81 -14.42 13.33
CA GLU A 305 23.75 -15.54 12.38
C GLU A 305 22.39 -16.22 12.38
N SER A 306 21.81 -16.47 13.56
CA SER A 306 20.48 -17.04 13.70
C SER A 306 19.40 -16.12 13.12
N ILE A 307 19.51 -14.81 13.34
CA ILE A 307 18.58 -13.81 12.79
C ILE A 307 18.63 -13.83 11.27
N GLU A 308 19.82 -13.88 10.66
CA GLU A 308 19.94 -13.88 9.21
C GLU A 308 19.43 -15.20 8.60
N LYS A 309 19.72 -16.35 9.21
CA LYS A 309 19.17 -17.66 8.80
C LYS A 309 17.63 -17.66 8.82
N ILE A 310 17.01 -17.23 9.92
CA ILE A 310 15.54 -17.14 10.03
C ILE A 310 14.98 -16.18 8.99
N LYS A 311 15.67 -15.07 8.74
CA LYS A 311 15.24 -14.09 7.75
C LYS A 311 15.29 -14.66 6.33
N GLU A 312 16.33 -15.40 5.98
CA GLU A 312 16.44 -16.11 4.71
C GLU A 312 15.36 -17.19 4.58
N GLU A 313 15.15 -18.03 5.60
CA GLU A 313 14.10 -19.05 5.63
C GLU A 313 12.70 -18.46 5.41
N GLU A 314 12.34 -17.39 6.15
CA GLU A 314 11.07 -16.69 5.98
C GLU A 314 10.94 -15.99 4.60
N GLU A 315 12.04 -15.60 3.95
CA GLU A 315 12.01 -15.08 2.58
C GLU A 315 11.79 -16.21 1.55
N VAL A 316 12.46 -17.34 1.73
CA VAL A 316 12.26 -18.55 0.91
C VAL A 316 10.82 -19.05 1.05
N GLU A 317 10.29 -19.16 2.26
CA GLU A 317 8.91 -19.58 2.49
C GLU A 317 7.91 -18.62 1.84
N ARG A 318 8.14 -17.29 1.96
CA ARG A 318 7.28 -16.29 1.30
C ARG A 318 7.30 -16.42 -0.22
N THR A 319 8.48 -16.60 -0.82
CA THR A 319 8.61 -16.74 -2.28
C THR A 319 7.98 -18.04 -2.78
N LEU A 320 8.18 -19.15 -2.07
CA LEU A 320 7.53 -20.42 -2.35
C LEU A 320 6.01 -20.30 -2.30
N ARG A 321 5.49 -19.65 -1.25
CA ARG A 321 4.05 -19.43 -1.09
C ARG A 321 3.45 -18.60 -2.24
N LEU A 322 4.13 -17.52 -2.64
CA LEU A 322 3.70 -16.70 -3.78
C LEU A 322 3.71 -17.51 -5.09
N ALA A 323 4.74 -18.34 -5.32
CA ALA A 323 4.80 -19.23 -6.47
C ALA A 323 3.67 -20.28 -6.47
N GLN A 324 3.34 -20.84 -5.30
CA GLN A 324 2.21 -21.74 -5.13
C GLN A 324 0.86 -21.04 -5.41
N GLU A 325 0.66 -19.84 -4.87
CA GLU A 325 -0.54 -19.03 -5.13
C GLU A 325 -0.69 -18.71 -6.63
N GLU A 326 0.40 -18.38 -7.33
CA GLU A 326 0.40 -18.14 -8.77
C GLU A 326 0.08 -19.42 -9.58
N LEU A 327 0.66 -20.56 -9.20
CA LEU A 327 0.39 -21.84 -9.85
C LEU A 327 -1.08 -22.25 -9.67
N GLN A 328 -1.64 -22.04 -8.48
CA GLN A 328 -3.07 -22.26 -8.21
C GLN A 328 -3.94 -21.34 -9.07
N ARG A 329 -3.63 -20.03 -9.12
CA ARG A 329 -4.34 -19.09 -10.01
C ARG A 329 -4.24 -19.49 -11.49
N GLY A 330 -3.08 -19.99 -11.91
CA GLY A 330 -2.86 -20.51 -13.26
C GLY A 330 -3.74 -21.70 -13.58
N LYS A 331 -3.84 -22.67 -12.65
CA LYS A 331 -4.76 -23.81 -12.74
C LYS A 331 -6.21 -23.35 -12.85
N THR A 332 -6.67 -22.49 -11.94
CA THR A 332 -8.05 -21.97 -11.97
C THR A 332 -8.36 -21.20 -13.26
N ARG A 333 -7.35 -20.55 -13.86
CA ARG A 333 -7.50 -19.84 -15.14
C ARG A 333 -7.60 -20.79 -16.33
N LEU A 334 -6.88 -21.92 -16.30
CA LEU A 334 -6.98 -22.99 -17.30
C LEU A 334 -8.32 -23.74 -17.20
N GLU A 335 -8.86 -23.87 -16.00
CA GLU A 335 -10.17 -24.46 -15.71
C GLU A 335 -11.37 -23.59 -16.14
N GLY A 336 -11.12 -22.43 -16.77
CA GLY A 336 -12.10 -21.84 -17.69
C GLY A 336 -13.21 -21.00 -17.05
N ASN A 337 -12.93 -20.19 -16.03
CA ASN A 337 -13.86 -19.13 -15.64
C ASN A 337 -13.16 -17.85 -15.17
N THR A 338 -13.02 -16.85 -16.05
CA THR A 338 -12.62 -15.51 -15.61
C THR A 338 -13.20 -14.42 -16.51
N GLU A 339 -14.28 -13.80 -16.04
CA GLU A 339 -14.74 -12.50 -16.54
C GLU A 339 -13.68 -11.42 -16.30
N LYS A 340 -13.46 -10.56 -17.31
CA LYS A 340 -12.50 -9.44 -17.24
C LYS A 340 -13.12 -8.27 -16.48
N ARG A 341 -12.71 -8.06 -15.22
CA ARG A 341 -13.09 -6.86 -14.46
C ARG A 341 -12.17 -5.68 -14.77
N HIS A 342 -12.76 -4.49 -14.89
CA HIS A 342 -12.05 -3.24 -15.08
C HIS A 342 -11.63 -2.69 -13.71
N TRP A 343 -10.34 -2.73 -13.41
CA TRP A 343 -9.82 -2.02 -12.24
C TRP A 343 -9.86 -0.51 -12.51
N ILE A 344 -10.37 0.25 -11.55
CA ILE A 344 -10.36 1.72 -11.62
C ILE A 344 -8.90 2.18 -11.49
N LYS A 345 -8.32 2.68 -12.60
CA LYS A 345 -7.10 3.50 -12.52
C LYS A 345 -7.45 4.76 -11.75
N MET A 346 -6.79 5.01 -10.62
CA MET A 346 -6.83 6.31 -9.96
C MET A 346 -6.52 7.39 -11.00
N GLN A 347 -7.53 8.17 -11.40
CA GLN A 347 -7.29 9.45 -12.03
C GLN A 347 -6.60 10.30 -10.96
N LYS A 348 -5.35 10.68 -11.22
CA LYS A 348 -4.76 11.82 -10.52
C LYS A 348 -5.78 12.96 -10.61
N PRO A 349 -6.06 13.68 -9.52
CA PRO A 349 -6.97 14.81 -9.59
C PRO A 349 -6.46 15.73 -10.70
N LEU A 350 -7.34 15.97 -11.69
CA LEU A 350 -7.11 17.01 -12.69
C LEU A 350 -7.07 18.32 -11.91
N LEU A 351 -5.87 18.74 -11.48
CA LEU A 351 -5.58 20.14 -11.30
C LEU A 351 -6.05 20.83 -12.59
N ASN A 352 -7.03 21.71 -12.45
CA ASN A 352 -7.64 22.44 -13.56
C ASN A 352 -6.58 22.94 -14.53
N GLU A 353 -6.54 22.38 -15.75
CA GLU A 353 -5.67 22.87 -16.84
C GLU A 353 -5.94 24.34 -17.20
N LYS A 354 -7.02 24.94 -16.67
CA LYS A 354 -7.36 26.35 -16.85
C LYS A 354 -6.51 27.28 -15.97
N ASP A 355 -6.03 26.82 -14.81
CA ASP A 355 -5.16 27.63 -13.95
C ASP A 355 -3.68 27.52 -14.37
N ALA A 356 -3.28 26.38 -14.97
CA ALA A 356 -1.96 26.20 -15.57
C ALA A 356 -1.78 26.95 -16.91
N LYS A 357 -2.87 27.39 -17.56
CA LYS A 357 -2.82 28.19 -18.80
C LYS A 357 -2.68 29.68 -18.57
N LYS A 358 -3.00 30.19 -17.37
CA LYS A 358 -2.77 31.61 -17.01
C LYS A 358 -1.32 31.90 -16.58
N SER A 359 -0.55 30.90 -16.19
CA SER A 359 0.88 31.05 -15.84
C SER A 359 1.84 30.80 -17.01
N LYS A 360 1.35 30.50 -18.22
CA LYS A 360 2.19 30.25 -19.41
C LYS A 360 2.40 31.45 -20.34
N ASN A 361 1.86 32.63 -20.00
CA ASN A 361 2.12 33.87 -20.71
C ASN A 361 3.08 34.78 -19.92
N HIS A 362 4.22 34.24 -19.51
CA HIS A 362 5.38 35.06 -19.22
C HIS A 362 6.58 34.55 -20.00
N ASN A 363 7.05 35.39 -20.93
CA ASN A 363 8.26 35.20 -21.72
C ASN A 363 9.47 35.07 -20.80
N THR A 364 10.10 33.91 -20.78
CA THR A 364 11.52 33.79 -20.50
C THR A 364 12.11 32.77 -21.45
N SER A 365 12.97 33.27 -22.35
CA SER A 365 13.86 32.51 -23.21
C SER A 365 14.73 31.56 -22.39
N ASP A 366 14.53 30.24 -22.58
CA ASP A 366 15.29 29.18 -21.93
C ASP A 366 16.38 28.69 -22.90
N ASP A 367 17.59 29.22 -22.71
CA ASP A 367 18.80 28.83 -23.43
C ASP A 367 19.47 27.68 -22.66
N GLY A 368 18.99 26.45 -22.91
CA GLY A 368 19.59 25.23 -22.36
C GLY A 368 20.72 24.72 -23.25
N SER A 369 21.89 24.47 -22.68
CA SER A 369 23.10 24.07 -23.40
C SER A 369 22.89 22.77 -24.21
N GLU A 370 23.51 22.68 -25.39
CA GLU A 370 23.40 21.56 -26.33
C GLU A 370 23.65 20.18 -25.70
N GLU A 371 24.46 20.12 -24.63
CA GLU A 371 24.78 18.91 -23.89
C GLU A 371 23.58 18.34 -23.12
N GLU A 372 22.74 19.20 -22.56
CA GLU A 372 21.59 18.77 -21.75
C GLU A 372 20.48 18.15 -22.63
N LEU A 373 20.31 18.70 -23.83
CA LEU A 373 19.47 18.16 -24.90
C LEU A 373 19.99 16.80 -25.40
N ARG A 374 21.31 16.61 -25.49
CA ARG A 374 21.92 15.32 -25.87
C ARG A 374 21.76 14.27 -24.76
N ALA A 375 21.92 14.65 -23.50
CA ALA A 375 21.73 13.76 -22.34
C ALA A 375 20.29 13.25 -22.21
N ARG A 376 19.28 14.11 -22.48
CA ARG A 376 17.86 13.71 -22.54
C ARG A 376 17.57 12.71 -23.66
N ARG A 377 18.16 12.89 -24.85
CA ARG A 377 17.97 11.93 -25.97
C ARG A 377 18.61 10.57 -25.70
N LEU A 378 19.77 10.54 -25.05
CA LEU A 378 20.45 9.31 -24.65
C LEU A 378 19.65 8.50 -23.61
N THR A 379 19.10 9.19 -22.60
CA THR A 379 18.26 8.56 -21.58
C THR A 379 16.96 8.01 -22.16
N GLU A 380 16.30 8.74 -23.06
CA GLU A 380 15.12 8.23 -23.78
C GLU A 380 15.43 7.00 -24.64
N PHE A 381 16.59 6.97 -25.29
CA PHE A 381 17.03 5.83 -26.09
C PHE A 381 17.28 4.58 -25.23
N GLN A 382 17.93 4.73 -24.08
CA GLN A 382 18.17 3.62 -23.14
C GLN A 382 16.86 3.03 -22.60
N VAL A 383 15.88 3.89 -22.25
CA VAL A 383 14.55 3.45 -21.79
C VAL A 383 13.81 2.66 -22.88
N ARG A 384 13.90 3.08 -24.15
CA ARG A 384 13.31 2.35 -25.28
C ARG A 384 13.96 0.98 -25.51
N SER A 385 15.29 0.90 -25.39
CA SER A 385 16.04 -0.34 -25.55
C SER A 385 15.72 -1.34 -24.43
N ALA A 386 15.62 -0.90 -23.18
CA ALA A 386 15.21 -1.74 -22.05
C ALA A 386 13.78 -2.28 -22.20
N LYS A 387 12.85 -1.49 -22.75
CA LYS A 387 11.48 -1.93 -23.06
C LYS A 387 11.44 -3.00 -24.16
N ARG A 388 12.34 -2.94 -25.15
CA ARG A 388 12.44 -3.96 -26.20
C ARG A 388 13.05 -5.26 -25.69
N ALA A 389 14.05 -5.18 -24.80
CA ALA A 389 14.68 -6.35 -24.18
C ALA A 389 13.70 -7.13 -23.28
N ARG A 390 12.74 -6.47 -22.63
CA ARG A 390 11.72 -7.10 -21.78
C ARG A 390 10.56 -7.76 -22.53
N LYS A 391 10.46 -7.63 -23.85
CA LYS A 391 9.42 -8.29 -24.65
C LYS A 391 9.83 -9.75 -24.92
N GLY A 392 9.35 -10.67 -24.09
CA GLY A 392 9.59 -12.12 -24.26
C GLY A 392 9.18 -12.63 -25.64
N LYS A 393 9.99 -13.52 -26.23
CA LYS A 393 9.67 -14.21 -27.48
C LYS A 393 8.51 -15.17 -27.24
N LYS A 394 7.48 -15.13 -28.10
CA LYS A 394 6.39 -16.11 -28.06
C LYS A 394 6.95 -17.50 -28.40
N LEU A 395 6.81 -18.45 -27.48
CA LEU A 395 6.98 -19.88 -27.74
C LEU A 395 5.84 -20.36 -28.66
N GLN A 396 6.18 -21.09 -29.72
CA GLN A 396 5.22 -21.74 -30.61
C GLN A 396 5.35 -23.25 -30.40
N ALA A 397 4.29 -23.88 -29.88
CA ALA A 397 4.26 -25.32 -29.62
C ALA A 397 4.12 -26.09 -30.94
N PHE A 398 4.87 -27.19 -31.07
CA PHE A 398 4.72 -28.20 -32.11
C PHE A 398 3.88 -29.35 -31.54
N CYS A 399 2.88 -29.82 -32.29
CA CYS A 399 2.27 -31.12 -32.08
C CYS A 399 2.55 -31.97 -33.32
N GLU A 400 3.20 -33.11 -33.13
CA GLU A 400 3.29 -34.17 -34.13
C GLU A 400 2.01 -34.99 -34.09
N ASN A 401 1.34 -35.13 -35.23
CA ASN A 401 0.94 -36.46 -35.65
C ASN A 401 0.93 -36.58 -37.17
N ASN A 402 1.57 -37.65 -37.61
CA ASN A 402 1.78 -38.05 -38.99
C ASN A 402 0.46 -38.36 -39.69
N ASP A 403 0.21 -37.68 -40.80
CA ASP A 403 -0.33 -38.35 -41.98
C ASP A 403 0.40 -37.87 -43.22
N ARG A 404 0.96 -38.84 -43.92
CA ARG A 404 1.88 -38.69 -45.04
C ARG A 404 1.13 -38.26 -46.28
N ARG A 405 1.52 -37.12 -46.88
CA ARG A 405 1.69 -36.97 -48.34
C ARG A 405 2.57 -35.76 -48.63
N SER A 406 3.65 -36.05 -49.32
CA SER A 406 4.79 -35.24 -49.72
C SER A 406 4.42 -34.01 -50.57
N ASN A 407 4.87 -32.81 -50.16
CA ASN A 407 5.75 -32.01 -51.03
C ASN A 407 6.41 -30.83 -50.29
N GLU A 408 7.65 -30.58 -50.68
CA GLU A 408 8.70 -29.84 -49.97
C GLU A 408 8.47 -28.34 -49.75
N GLY A 409 8.94 -27.87 -48.58
CA GLY A 409 9.84 -26.73 -48.34
C GLY A 409 9.83 -25.52 -49.29
N LYS A 410 9.92 -24.28 -48.81
CA LYS A 410 11.06 -23.78 -48.04
C LYS A 410 10.92 -22.26 -47.87
N LYS A 411 11.46 -21.78 -46.74
CA LYS A 411 12.23 -20.53 -46.65
C LYS A 411 12.86 -20.15 -48.00
N ARG A 412 12.61 -18.94 -48.52
CA ARG A 412 13.66 -18.20 -49.23
C ARG A 412 14.44 -17.48 -48.14
N LYS A 413 15.54 -18.00 -47.59
CA LYS A 413 16.79 -18.48 -48.21
C LYS A 413 17.29 -17.52 -49.29
N LEU A 414 18.52 -17.06 -49.08
CA LEU A 414 19.36 -16.39 -50.07
C LEU A 414 19.12 -17.01 -51.45
N ARG A 415 18.78 -16.17 -52.43
CA ARG A 415 18.50 -16.63 -53.80
C ARG A 415 19.81 -17.11 -54.42
N SER A 416 19.84 -18.35 -54.87
CA SER A 416 20.94 -18.86 -55.67
C SER A 416 20.93 -18.19 -57.04
N PHE A 417 22.13 -18.00 -57.59
CA PHE A 417 22.44 -17.37 -58.88
C PHE A 417 21.60 -17.94 -60.05
N THR A 418 21.26 -19.23 -60.00
CA THR A 418 20.40 -19.90 -61.01
C THR A 418 18.93 -19.44 -60.97
N SER A 419 18.42 -18.97 -59.83
CA SER A 419 17.05 -18.46 -59.69
C SER A 419 16.86 -17.02 -60.20
N GLU A 420 17.96 -16.32 -60.49
CA GLU A 420 17.93 -14.97 -61.07
C GLU A 420 17.91 -15.00 -62.60
N LEU A 421 18.44 -16.06 -63.23
CA LEU A 421 18.42 -16.25 -64.69
C LEU A 421 17.06 -16.69 -65.26
N THR A 422 16.15 -17.19 -64.42
CA THR A 422 14.84 -17.71 -64.83
C THR A 422 13.66 -16.80 -64.42
N ASP A 423 13.91 -15.63 -63.83
CA ASP A 423 12.86 -14.70 -63.35
C ASP A 423 12.32 -13.82 -64.50
N VAL A 424 11.29 -14.30 -65.19
CA VAL A 424 10.63 -13.65 -66.35
C VAL A 424 9.66 -12.51 -65.99
N ARG A 425 9.62 -12.04 -64.74
CA ARG A 425 8.77 -10.90 -64.35
C ARG A 425 9.21 -9.64 -65.12
N LYS A 426 8.27 -8.86 -65.66
CA LYS A 426 8.53 -7.60 -66.42
C LYS A 426 9.55 -6.66 -65.76
N LYS A 427 9.61 -6.65 -64.43
CA LYS A 427 10.53 -5.81 -63.63
C LYS A 427 11.95 -6.39 -63.52
N ALA A 428 12.11 -7.71 -63.59
CA ALA A 428 13.38 -8.41 -63.63
C ALA A 428 13.97 -8.39 -65.05
N VAL A 429 13.14 -8.63 -66.07
CA VAL A 429 13.52 -8.52 -67.50
C VAL A 429 13.99 -7.10 -67.86
N LYS A 430 13.36 -6.05 -67.29
CA LYS A 430 13.82 -4.65 -67.47
C LYS A 430 15.18 -4.35 -66.83
N ARG A 431 15.56 -5.08 -65.78
CA ARG A 431 16.88 -4.93 -65.13
C ARG A 431 18.00 -5.63 -65.91
N PHE A 432 17.67 -6.66 -66.69
CA PHE A 432 18.62 -7.31 -67.59
C PHE A 432 18.77 -6.58 -68.92
N ARG A 433 17.72 -5.88 -69.41
CA ARG A 433 17.77 -5.09 -70.65
C ARG A 433 18.49 -3.74 -70.53
N TYR A 434 18.42 -3.10 -69.37
CA TYR A 434 19.12 -1.84 -69.09
C TYR A 434 19.99 -2.09 -67.88
N GLY A 435 21.31 -2.09 -68.09
CA GLY A 435 22.27 -2.44 -67.07
C GLY A 435 22.17 -1.53 -65.83
N PRO A 436 22.76 -1.93 -64.69
CA PRO A 436 22.68 -1.18 -63.42
C PRO A 436 23.21 0.26 -63.48
N GLU A 437 23.99 0.59 -64.50
CA GLU A 437 24.67 1.88 -64.67
C GLU A 437 24.06 2.77 -65.77
N ASP A 438 22.92 2.38 -66.34
CA ASP A 438 22.32 3.12 -67.45
C ASP A 438 21.71 4.47 -66.99
N SER A 439 22.21 5.56 -67.55
CA SER A 439 21.89 6.94 -67.16
C SER A 439 20.41 7.27 -67.37
N ASP A 440 19.76 6.63 -68.34
CA ASP A 440 18.34 6.79 -68.66
C ASP A 440 17.42 6.22 -67.58
N PHE A 441 17.82 5.13 -66.90
CA PHE A 441 17.00 4.54 -65.82
C PHE A 441 17.00 5.41 -64.56
N LYS A 442 18.11 6.10 -64.28
CA LYS A 442 18.20 7.10 -63.19
C LYS A 442 17.34 8.33 -63.51
N ALA A 443 17.29 8.79 -64.76
CA ALA A 443 16.47 9.92 -65.19
C ALA A 443 14.96 9.65 -65.06
N VAL A 444 14.49 8.44 -65.41
CA VAL A 444 13.08 8.04 -65.25
C VAL A 444 12.65 7.96 -63.78
N LYS A 445 13.56 7.53 -62.89
CA LYS A 445 13.31 7.46 -61.44
C LYS A 445 13.29 8.85 -60.79
N MET A 446 14.11 9.79 -61.28
CA MET A 446 14.14 11.19 -60.82
C MET A 446 12.87 11.96 -61.24
N LYS A 447 12.39 11.81 -62.48
CA LYS A 447 11.13 12.43 -62.95
C LYS A 447 9.91 12.03 -62.11
N LYS A 448 9.83 10.75 -61.68
CA LYS A 448 8.76 10.25 -60.81
C LYS A 448 8.79 10.78 -59.36
N LYS A 449 9.97 11.19 -58.87
CA LYS A 449 10.12 11.83 -57.54
C LYS A 449 9.77 13.32 -57.56
N LYS A 450 10.03 14.04 -58.66
CA LYS A 450 9.61 15.44 -58.83
C LYS A 450 8.09 15.60 -58.99
N ALA A 451 7.42 14.68 -59.70
CA ALA A 451 5.95 14.71 -59.86
C ALA A 451 5.16 14.47 -58.57
N ARG A 452 5.77 13.90 -57.52
CA ARG A 452 5.13 13.68 -56.20
C ARG A 452 5.32 14.82 -55.21
N ARG A 453 6.10 15.85 -55.56
CA ARG A 453 6.43 16.98 -54.68
C ARG A 453 5.71 18.28 -55.06
N ILE A 454 4.84 18.23 -56.06
CA ILE A 454 4.02 19.37 -56.55
C ILE A 454 2.52 19.18 -56.18
N VAL A 455 2.18 18.10 -55.48
CA VAL A 455 0.84 17.89 -54.92
C VAL A 455 0.98 17.50 -53.44
N SER A 456 1.39 18.47 -52.63
CA SER A 456 1.23 18.52 -51.18
C SER A 456 1.48 19.95 -50.69
#